data_AF-A0A848GN29-F1
#
_entry.id   AF-A0A848GN29-F1
#
_cell.length_a   1.000
_cell.length_b   1.000
_cell.length_c   1.000
_cell.angle_alpha   90.00
_cell.angle_beta   90.00
_cell.angle_gamma   90.00
#
_symmetry.space_group_name_H-M   'P 1'
#
loop_
_entity.id
_entity.type
_entity.pdbx_description
1 polymer ?
#
loop_
_entity_poly.entity_id
_entity_poly.type
_entity_poly.pdbx_seq_one_letter_code
_entity_poly.pdbx_strand_id
1 'polypeptide(L)'
;MTDLLHIDDMDTETCMASFRNIAGMLMNNHLLRVGENFYRVVDCEFYYCSDTHNDPYAYAHEHPRSSNGEWYFHGSGMDITLATEQSFGGILIRGIAPVADTRHLPSRAGAIAGPLKVCTEIFKQFGSIMREEPLHFGLVDISTIPAYNNIGDVRVFAVPRAGLNLAKDPEEIFYGRPYRFVSFLYLPHKDSEKARRYLLHHPEDPLSPIEYDAYSSGRNW
;
A
#
# COMPACT_ATOMS: atom_id res chain seq x y z
N MET A 1 -8.25 -19.20 9.25
CA MET A 1 -7.88 -18.12 8.31
C MET A 1 -7.66 -16.89 9.16
N THR A 2 -6.43 -16.39 9.21
CA THR A 2 -6.13 -15.09 9.78
C THR A 2 -6.93 -14.05 8.99
N ASP A 3 -7.67 -13.18 9.69
CA ASP A 3 -8.34 -12.05 9.05
C ASP A 3 -7.25 -11.17 8.41
N LEU A 4 -7.29 -11.00 7.08
CA LEU A 4 -6.28 -10.28 6.28
C LEU A 4 -5.99 -8.91 6.85
N LEU A 5 -6.97 -8.27 7.49
CA LEU A 5 -6.92 -6.88 7.95
C LEU A 5 -6.85 -6.76 9.48
N HIS A 6 -6.54 -7.85 10.19
CA HIS A 6 -6.40 -7.81 11.63
C HIS A 6 -5.14 -7.03 12.06
N ILE A 7 -5.34 -6.07 12.97
CA ILE A 7 -4.28 -5.32 13.62
C ILE A 7 -4.27 -5.71 15.10
N ASP A 8 -3.12 -6.19 15.56
CA ASP A 8 -2.81 -6.32 16.98
C ASP A 8 -2.31 -4.96 17.45
N ASP A 9 -3.13 -4.27 18.24
CA ASP A 9 -2.87 -2.93 18.75
C ASP A 9 -2.57 -2.93 20.25
N MET A 10 -1.98 -3.99 20.80
CA MET A 10 -1.51 -3.95 22.20
C MET A 10 -0.50 -2.82 22.45
N ASP A 11 0.41 -2.57 21.50
CA ASP A 11 1.36 -1.46 21.55
C ASP A 11 1.83 -1.04 20.13
N THR A 12 2.80 -0.13 20.09
CA THR A 12 3.35 0.38 18.82
C THR A 12 4.11 -0.70 18.02
N GLU A 13 4.79 -1.63 18.68
CA GLU A 13 5.58 -2.68 18.03
C GLU A 13 4.66 -3.71 17.40
N THR A 14 3.61 -4.14 18.12
CA THR A 14 2.61 -5.07 17.57
C THR A 14 1.82 -4.45 16.43
N CYS A 15 1.44 -3.16 16.52
CA CYS A 15 0.84 -2.44 15.40
C CYS A 15 1.74 -2.48 14.15
N MET A 16 3.03 -2.18 14.32
CA MET A 16 3.99 -2.18 13.21
C MET A 16 4.17 -3.57 12.60
N ALA A 17 4.18 -4.62 13.43
CA ALA A 17 4.23 -6.01 12.97
C ALA A 17 2.98 -6.37 12.14
N SER A 18 1.79 -5.98 12.60
CA SER A 18 0.55 -6.13 11.84
C SER A 18 0.60 -5.38 10.51
N PHE A 19 1.03 -4.11 10.49
CA PHE A 19 1.14 -3.34 9.24
C PHE A 19 2.09 -4.01 8.23
N ARG A 20 3.26 -4.50 8.70
CA ARG A 20 4.21 -5.26 7.88
C ARG A 20 3.56 -6.52 7.29
N ASN A 21 2.84 -7.28 8.12
CA ASN A 21 2.17 -8.51 7.68
C ASN A 21 1.09 -8.22 6.64
N ILE A 22 0.21 -7.25 6.90
CA ILE A 22 -0.86 -6.84 5.98
C ILE A 22 -0.27 -6.35 4.66
N ALA A 23 0.77 -5.49 4.70
CA ALA A 23 1.45 -5.02 3.50
C ALA A 23 2.07 -6.18 2.70
N GLY A 24 2.75 -7.12 3.38
CA GLY A 24 3.28 -8.33 2.76
C GLY A 24 2.19 -9.13 2.05
N MET A 25 1.06 -9.38 2.72
CA MET A 25 -0.08 -10.09 2.14
C MET A 25 -0.69 -9.36 0.95
N LEU A 26 -0.87 -8.03 1.03
CA LEU A 26 -1.41 -7.22 -0.06
C LEU A 26 -0.49 -7.18 -1.29
N MET A 27 0.83 -7.13 -1.08
CA MET A 27 1.80 -6.98 -2.17
C MET A 27 2.24 -8.31 -2.79
N ASN A 28 2.26 -9.41 -2.01
CA ASN A 28 2.78 -10.70 -2.44
C ASN A 28 1.71 -11.78 -2.64
N ASN A 29 0.61 -11.73 -1.88
CA ASN A 29 -0.41 -12.79 -1.90
C ASN A 29 -1.71 -12.39 -2.61
N HIS A 30 -1.91 -11.09 -2.89
CA HIS A 30 -3.13 -10.59 -3.53
C HIS A 30 -2.82 -9.78 -4.79
N LEU A 31 -3.79 -9.76 -5.71
CA LEU A 31 -3.86 -8.83 -6.83
C LEU A 31 -5.14 -8.01 -6.72
N LEU A 32 -5.04 -6.72 -7.04
CA LEU A 32 -6.20 -5.88 -7.30
C LEU A 32 -6.72 -6.20 -8.70
N ARG A 33 -7.93 -6.74 -8.80
CA ARG A 33 -8.63 -6.97 -10.06
C ARG A 33 -9.56 -5.80 -10.38
N VAL A 34 -9.48 -5.28 -11.60
CA VAL A 34 -10.43 -4.30 -12.15
C VAL A 34 -10.86 -4.74 -13.55
N GLY A 35 -12.08 -5.25 -13.67
CA GLY A 35 -12.53 -5.97 -14.87
C GLY A 35 -11.65 -7.19 -15.13
N GLU A 36 -11.00 -7.21 -16.29
CA GLU A 36 -10.08 -8.28 -16.71
C GLU A 36 -8.60 -7.95 -16.41
N ASN A 37 -8.33 -6.77 -15.86
CA ASN A 37 -6.97 -6.35 -15.55
C ASN A 37 -6.61 -6.71 -14.11
N PHE A 38 -5.36 -7.11 -13.92
CA PHE A 38 -4.79 -7.44 -12.63
C PHE A 38 -3.60 -6.54 -12.32
N TYR A 39 -3.56 -6.05 -11.10
CA TYR A 39 -2.52 -5.17 -10.63
C TYR A 39 -1.96 -5.68 -9.31
N ARG A 40 -0.65 -5.63 -9.14
CA ARG A 40 0.01 -5.78 -7.84
C ARG A 40 0.02 -4.42 -7.13
N VAL A 41 -0.32 -4.40 -5.85
CA VAL A 41 -0.09 -3.21 -5.00
C VAL A 41 1.41 -3.08 -4.74
N VAL A 42 1.95 -1.88 -4.88
CA VAL A 42 3.40 -1.65 -4.78
C VAL A 42 3.81 -0.50 -3.88
N ASP A 43 2.85 0.30 -3.44
CA ASP A 43 3.04 1.43 -2.55
C ASP A 43 1.72 1.67 -1.80
N CYS A 44 1.76 1.58 -0.48
CA CYS A 44 0.61 1.87 0.38
C CYS A 44 1.02 2.55 1.70
N GLU A 45 0.10 3.28 2.32
CA GLU A 45 0.30 3.95 3.61
C GLU A 45 -0.78 3.54 4.61
N PHE A 46 -0.37 3.28 5.85
CA PHE A 46 -1.27 3.00 6.96
C PHE A 46 -1.56 4.29 7.74
N TYR A 47 -2.85 4.47 8.03
CA TYR A 47 -3.37 5.49 8.92
C TYR A 47 -4.30 4.77 9.89
N TYR A 48 -3.94 4.69 11.16
CA TYR A 48 -4.67 3.86 12.11
C TYR A 48 -4.75 4.52 13.48
N CYS A 49 -5.96 4.52 14.06
CA CYS A 49 -6.21 5.05 15.39
C CYS A 49 -6.93 4.01 16.25
N SER A 50 -6.43 3.80 17.46
CA SER A 50 -7.06 3.03 18.53
C SER A 50 -6.70 3.63 19.90
N ASP A 51 -7.21 3.06 20.99
CA ASP A 51 -6.95 3.54 22.36
C ASP A 51 -5.44 3.60 22.70
N THR A 52 -4.65 2.67 22.16
CA THR A 52 -3.21 2.51 22.39
C THR A 52 -2.35 3.14 21.29
N HIS A 53 -2.93 3.43 20.12
CA HIS A 53 -2.24 3.94 18.95
C HIS A 53 -2.98 5.16 18.38
N ASN A 54 -2.63 6.35 18.84
CA ASN A 54 -3.37 7.58 18.51
C ASN A 54 -2.72 8.36 17.37
N ASP A 55 -2.72 7.81 16.14
CA ASP A 55 -2.13 8.47 14.98
C ASP A 55 -2.92 9.74 14.59
N PRO A 56 -2.35 10.96 14.73
CA PRO A 56 -3.07 12.20 14.42
C PRO A 56 -3.33 12.41 12.92
N TYR A 57 -2.75 11.56 12.07
CA TYR A 57 -2.97 11.57 10.64
C TYR A 57 -4.12 10.65 10.21
N ALA A 58 -4.59 9.75 11.08
CA ALA A 58 -5.80 8.96 10.85
C ALA A 58 -7.04 9.85 11.01
N TYR A 59 -7.80 10.03 9.94
CA TYR A 59 -8.94 10.95 9.94
C TYR A 59 -10.24 10.29 10.39
N ALA A 60 -10.64 10.49 11.65
CA ALA A 60 -11.93 10.00 12.16
C ALA A 60 -13.16 10.67 11.52
N HIS A 61 -13.04 11.94 11.13
CA HIS A 61 -14.20 12.80 10.87
C HIS A 61 -14.84 12.58 9.48
N GLU A 62 -14.15 11.93 8.56
CA GLU A 62 -14.62 11.72 7.19
C GLU A 62 -14.91 10.25 6.85
N HIS A 63 -14.56 9.29 7.72
CA HIS A 63 -14.93 7.89 7.55
C HIS A 63 -16.36 7.69 8.10
N PRO A 64 -17.42 7.67 7.27
CA PRO A 64 -18.72 7.22 7.74
C PRO A 64 -18.54 5.79 8.23
N ARG A 65 -18.75 5.51 9.53
CA ARG A 65 -18.64 4.18 10.20
C ARG A 65 -18.58 3.01 9.20
N SER A 66 -17.40 2.81 8.63
CA SER A 66 -17.22 1.90 7.49
C SER A 66 -16.96 0.54 8.09
N SER A 67 -17.42 -0.52 7.46
CA SER A 67 -17.04 -1.87 7.90
C SER A 67 -15.57 -2.10 7.60
N ASN A 68 -14.90 -3.01 8.31
CA ASN A 68 -13.54 -3.41 7.98
C ASN A 68 -13.45 -3.95 6.53
N GLY A 69 -12.48 -3.52 5.74
CA GLY A 69 -12.21 -4.05 4.40
C GLY A 69 -13.09 -3.49 3.26
N GLU A 70 -13.77 -2.37 3.48
CA GLU A 70 -14.51 -1.65 2.45
C GLU A 70 -13.57 -0.74 1.63
N TRP A 71 -13.95 -0.46 0.38
CA TRP A 71 -13.29 0.56 -0.44
C TRP A 71 -13.82 1.94 -0.06
N TYR A 72 -12.92 2.85 0.32
CA TYR A 72 -13.27 4.23 0.65
C TYR A 72 -12.52 5.21 -0.27
N PHE A 73 -13.26 6.01 -1.04
CA PHE A 73 -12.70 7.01 -1.95
C PHE A 73 -12.84 8.41 -1.36
N HIS A 74 -11.77 9.19 -1.40
CA HIS A 74 -11.75 10.56 -0.90
C HIS A 74 -10.84 11.45 -1.76
N GLY A 75 -10.80 12.75 -1.47
CA GLY A 75 -10.09 13.74 -2.29
C GLY A 75 -8.59 13.50 -2.47
N SER A 76 -7.99 12.61 -1.68
CA SER A 76 -6.56 12.28 -1.75
C SER A 76 -6.27 10.91 -2.37
N GLY A 77 -7.26 10.04 -2.55
CA GLY A 77 -7.04 8.68 -3.03
C GLY A 77 -8.14 7.68 -2.71
N MET A 78 -7.72 6.43 -2.53
CA MET A 78 -8.57 5.29 -2.24
C MET A 78 -7.92 4.44 -1.16
N ASP A 79 -8.71 4.13 -0.14
CA ASP A 79 -8.31 3.35 1.03
C ASP A 79 -9.03 2.00 1.07
N ILE A 80 -8.37 1.02 1.67
CA ILE A 80 -9.03 -0.14 2.30
C ILE A 80 -9.31 0.26 3.76
N THR A 81 -10.56 0.27 4.18
CA THR A 81 -10.92 0.69 5.54
C THR A 81 -10.41 -0.29 6.59
N LEU A 82 -9.89 0.25 7.69
CA LEU A 82 -9.51 -0.48 8.89
C LEU A 82 -10.45 -0.03 10.00
N ALA A 83 -11.43 -0.85 10.37
CA ALA A 83 -12.45 -0.42 11.32
C ALA A 83 -12.90 -1.56 12.22
N THR A 84 -12.97 -1.27 13.51
CA THR A 84 -13.62 -2.11 14.52
C THR A 84 -14.57 -1.24 15.36
N GLU A 85 -15.14 -1.79 16.43
CA GLU A 85 -15.90 -0.97 17.39
C GLU A 85 -15.04 0.08 18.11
N GLN A 86 -13.73 -0.15 18.23
CA GLN A 86 -12.80 0.63 19.07
C GLN A 86 -11.65 1.28 18.29
N SER A 87 -11.55 1.02 16.99
CA SER A 87 -10.48 1.53 16.14
C SER A 87 -10.97 1.89 14.75
N PHE A 88 -10.28 2.83 14.12
CA PHE A 88 -10.59 3.31 12.78
C PHE A 88 -9.32 3.68 12.01
N GLY A 89 -9.43 3.74 10.70
CA GLY A 89 -8.29 4.03 9.83
C GLY A 89 -8.50 3.55 8.40
N GLY A 90 -7.39 3.54 7.66
CA GLY A 90 -7.36 3.10 6.28
C GLY A 90 -5.96 2.77 5.80
N ILE A 91 -5.91 1.94 4.76
CA ILE A 91 -4.70 1.64 3.99
C ILE A 91 -4.83 2.36 2.65
N LEU A 92 -4.17 3.51 2.52
CA LEU A 92 -4.15 4.30 1.29
C LEU A 92 -3.34 3.58 0.22
N ILE A 93 -3.97 3.26 -0.91
CA ILE A 93 -3.30 2.67 -2.07
C ILE A 93 -2.68 3.78 -2.90
N ARG A 94 -1.35 3.82 -2.93
CA ARG A 94 -0.58 4.89 -3.59
C ARG A 94 0.05 4.48 -4.90
N GLY A 95 0.29 3.18 -5.08
CA GLY A 95 0.87 2.68 -6.31
C GLY A 95 0.43 1.27 -6.63
N ILE A 96 0.20 1.05 -7.91
CA ILE A 96 -0.14 -0.25 -8.48
C ILE A 96 0.73 -0.51 -9.71
N ALA A 97 0.98 -1.77 -10.02
CA ALA A 97 1.69 -2.15 -11.22
C ALA A 97 0.95 -3.28 -11.96
N PRO A 98 0.72 -3.14 -13.28
CA PRO A 98 0.00 -4.14 -14.05
C PRO A 98 0.80 -5.45 -14.09
N VAL A 99 0.09 -6.55 -13.97
CA VAL A 99 0.64 -7.90 -14.14
C VAL A 99 0.32 -8.34 -15.56
N ALA A 100 1.29 -8.23 -16.47
CA ALA A 100 1.16 -8.77 -17.82
C ALA A 100 1.35 -10.30 -17.78
N ASP A 101 0.56 -11.02 -18.58
CA ASP A 101 0.47 -12.49 -18.62
C ASP A 101 1.81 -13.20 -18.37
N THR A 102 1.96 -13.66 -17.13
CA THR A 102 2.81 -14.75 -16.66
C THR A 102 4.34 -14.59 -16.81
N ARG A 103 4.98 -14.50 -15.64
CA ARG A 103 6.39 -14.85 -15.28
C ARG A 103 7.31 -13.71 -14.91
N HIS A 104 6.97 -12.44 -15.16
CA HIS A 104 7.89 -11.34 -14.83
C HIS A 104 7.24 -10.39 -13.84
N LEU A 105 8.02 -9.99 -12.84
CA LEU A 105 7.66 -8.87 -11.97
C LEU A 105 7.33 -7.66 -12.87
N PRO A 106 6.31 -6.86 -12.50
CA PRO A 106 5.98 -5.66 -13.25
C PRO A 106 7.24 -4.82 -13.44
N SER A 107 7.62 -4.55 -14.70
CA SER A 107 8.78 -3.70 -14.97
C SER A 107 8.47 -2.26 -14.53
N ARG A 108 9.50 -1.55 -14.08
CA ARG A 108 9.46 -0.12 -13.70
C ARG A 108 8.68 0.77 -14.69
N ALA A 109 8.69 0.45 -15.98
CA ALA A 109 8.03 1.23 -17.02
C ALA A 109 6.48 1.19 -16.96
N GLY A 110 5.89 0.22 -16.26
CA GLY A 110 4.44 0.04 -16.18
C GLY A 110 3.80 0.49 -14.86
N ALA A 111 4.58 0.83 -13.84
CA ALA A 111 4.05 1.18 -12.53
C ALA A 111 3.33 2.54 -12.53
N ILE A 112 2.18 2.58 -11.87
CA ILE A 112 1.36 3.78 -11.68
C ILE A 112 1.60 4.26 -10.25
N ALA A 113 2.30 5.38 -10.10
CA ALA A 113 2.67 5.94 -8.80
C ALA A 113 1.96 7.29 -8.53
N GLY A 114 1.29 7.35 -7.38
CA GLY A 114 0.52 8.47 -6.87
C GLY A 114 -0.96 8.07 -6.67
N PRO A 115 -1.55 8.32 -5.49
CA PRO A 115 -2.87 7.80 -5.14
C PRO A 115 -3.99 8.25 -6.10
N LEU A 116 -3.99 9.51 -6.53
CA LEU A 116 -4.97 9.97 -7.54
C LEU A 116 -4.76 9.36 -8.93
N LYS A 117 -3.52 9.00 -9.28
CA LYS A 117 -3.24 8.30 -10.55
C LYS A 117 -3.71 6.85 -10.49
N VAL A 118 -3.58 6.21 -9.32
CA VAL A 118 -4.18 4.89 -9.06
C VAL A 118 -5.69 4.96 -9.26
N CYS A 119 -6.38 5.90 -8.62
CA CYS A 119 -7.83 6.07 -8.82
C CYS A 119 -8.19 6.30 -10.29
N THR A 120 -7.41 7.13 -10.99
CA THR A 120 -7.60 7.41 -12.43
C THR A 120 -7.47 6.15 -13.27
N GLU A 121 -6.44 5.33 -13.04
CA GLU A 121 -6.26 4.06 -13.74
C GLU A 121 -7.41 3.10 -13.44
N ILE A 122 -7.78 2.92 -12.18
CA ILE A 122 -8.88 2.03 -11.78
C ILE A 122 -10.16 2.46 -12.49
N PHE A 123 -10.51 3.75 -12.42
CA PHE A 123 -11.73 4.26 -13.04
C PHE A 123 -11.73 4.13 -14.57
N LYS A 124 -10.56 4.26 -15.23
CA LYS A 124 -10.42 4.01 -16.67
C LYS A 124 -10.85 2.59 -17.06
N GLN A 125 -10.62 1.60 -16.20
CA GLN A 125 -10.99 0.20 -16.47
C GLN A 125 -12.50 -0.07 -16.34
N PHE A 126 -13.28 0.86 -15.79
CA PHE A 126 -14.74 0.74 -15.71
C PHE A 126 -15.35 0.84 -17.11
N GLY A 127 -14.69 1.59 -18.02
CA GLY A 127 -15.07 1.71 -19.41
C GLY A 127 -16.23 2.68 -19.63
N SER A 128 -17.22 2.26 -20.41
CA SER A 128 -18.35 3.10 -20.82
C SER A 128 -19.44 3.15 -19.75
N ILE A 129 -20.13 4.29 -19.65
CA ILE A 129 -21.38 4.42 -18.87
C ILE A 129 -22.50 3.50 -19.38
N MET A 130 -22.37 3.01 -20.62
CA MET A 130 -23.30 2.07 -21.25
C MET A 130 -22.84 0.61 -21.11
N ARG A 131 -21.86 0.31 -20.24
CA ARG A 131 -21.40 -1.06 -20.02
C ARG A 131 -22.55 -1.92 -19.48
N GLU A 132 -22.83 -3.01 -20.18
CA GLU A 132 -23.85 -3.98 -19.77
C GLU A 132 -23.26 -5.13 -18.93
N GLU A 133 -21.98 -5.46 -19.16
CA GLU A 133 -21.28 -6.54 -18.46
C GLU A 133 -20.93 -6.16 -17.02
N PRO A 134 -21.06 -7.09 -16.04
CA PRO A 134 -20.59 -6.86 -14.68
C PRO A 134 -19.12 -6.45 -14.63
N LEU A 135 -18.78 -5.60 -13.65
CA LEU A 135 -17.41 -5.18 -13.38
C LEU A 135 -16.94 -5.85 -12.09
N HIS A 136 -15.83 -6.61 -12.17
CA HIS A 136 -15.12 -7.04 -10.98
C HIS A 136 -14.25 -5.92 -10.45
N PHE A 137 -14.35 -5.63 -9.15
CA PHE A 137 -13.45 -4.72 -8.46
C PHE A 137 -13.16 -5.22 -7.04
N GLY A 138 -11.93 -5.66 -6.79
CA GLY A 138 -11.57 -6.24 -5.49
C GLY A 138 -10.21 -6.91 -5.45
N LEU A 139 -9.82 -7.36 -4.26
CA LEU A 139 -8.62 -8.17 -4.08
C LEU A 139 -8.92 -9.63 -4.43
N VAL A 140 -7.96 -10.29 -5.07
CA VAL A 140 -8.01 -11.72 -5.38
C VAL A 140 -6.74 -12.38 -4.89
N ASP A 141 -6.88 -13.47 -4.15
CA ASP A 141 -5.76 -14.30 -3.70
C ASP A 141 -5.09 -14.95 -4.91
N ILE A 142 -3.79 -14.73 -5.06
CA ILE A 142 -2.98 -15.21 -6.19
C ILE A 142 -3.05 -16.74 -6.29
N SER A 143 -3.10 -17.46 -5.18
CA SER A 143 -3.13 -18.92 -5.15
C SER A 143 -4.39 -19.51 -5.82
N THR A 144 -5.44 -18.70 -5.96
CA THR A 144 -6.69 -19.09 -6.63
C THR A 144 -6.64 -18.92 -8.15
N ILE A 145 -5.58 -18.31 -8.69
CA ILE A 145 -5.43 -18.04 -10.13
C ILE A 145 -4.19 -18.80 -10.65
N PRO A 146 -4.37 -19.97 -11.30
CA PRO A 146 -3.25 -20.81 -11.75
C PRO A 146 -2.22 -20.09 -12.63
N ALA A 147 -2.64 -19.11 -13.44
CA ALA A 147 -1.75 -18.29 -14.26
C ALA A 147 -0.75 -17.46 -13.43
N TYR A 148 -1.09 -17.16 -12.17
CA TYR A 148 -0.31 -16.29 -11.30
C TYR A 148 0.38 -17.01 -10.13
N ASN A 149 0.23 -18.33 -10.00
CA ASN A 149 0.89 -19.13 -8.95
C ASN A 149 2.43 -19.09 -8.97
N ASN A 150 3.03 -18.58 -10.06
CA ASN A 150 4.48 -18.44 -10.22
C ASN A 150 4.96 -16.98 -10.23
N ILE A 151 4.12 -16.00 -9.86
CA ILE A 151 4.61 -14.63 -9.69
C ILE A 151 5.49 -14.61 -8.43
N GLY A 152 6.76 -14.24 -8.59
CA GLY A 152 7.68 -14.15 -7.46
C GLY A 152 7.29 -13.08 -6.45
N ASP A 153 7.66 -13.31 -5.19
CA ASP A 153 7.51 -12.32 -4.13
C ASP A 153 8.41 -11.12 -4.39
N VAL A 154 7.95 -9.96 -3.94
CA VAL A 154 8.74 -8.74 -3.87
C VAL A 154 9.16 -8.48 -2.43
N ARG A 155 10.38 -7.96 -2.27
CA ARG A 155 10.79 -7.40 -0.98
C ARG A 155 9.96 -6.16 -0.69
N VAL A 156 9.48 -6.04 0.54
CA VAL A 156 8.67 -4.92 1.00
C VAL A 156 9.52 -4.09 1.97
N PHE A 157 9.65 -2.80 1.67
CA PHE A 157 10.40 -1.85 2.49
C PHE A 157 9.43 -0.98 3.27
N ALA A 158 9.73 -0.75 4.55
CA ALA A 158 8.99 0.18 5.40
C ALA A 158 9.72 1.54 5.44
N VAL A 159 9.01 2.62 5.13
CA VAL A 159 9.55 3.98 5.04
C VAL A 159 8.55 5.00 5.61
N PRO A 160 8.97 6.22 5.95
CA PRO A 160 8.04 7.25 6.40
C PRO A 160 7.02 7.63 5.33
N ARG A 161 5.81 7.98 5.79
CA ARG A 161 4.73 8.46 4.94
C ARG A 161 5.09 9.77 4.22
N ALA A 162 4.48 9.97 3.06
CA ALA A 162 4.66 11.15 2.23
C ALA A 162 3.58 12.20 2.51
N GLY A 163 3.97 13.48 2.45
CA GLY A 163 3.02 14.59 2.49
C GLY A 163 2.37 14.87 3.85
N LEU A 164 2.88 14.30 4.94
CA LEU A 164 2.40 14.61 6.29
C LEU A 164 2.68 16.07 6.68
N ASN A 165 1.73 16.70 7.37
CA ASN A 165 1.86 18.04 7.91
C ASN A 165 2.37 17.98 9.36
N LEU A 166 3.61 18.43 9.58
CA LEU A 166 4.26 18.45 10.89
C LEU A 166 3.45 19.17 11.97
N ALA A 167 2.62 20.16 11.60
CA ALA A 167 1.80 20.90 12.56
C ALA A 167 0.77 20.01 13.29
N LYS A 168 0.43 18.83 12.74
CA LYS A 168 -0.46 17.86 13.39
C LYS A 168 0.24 16.94 14.39
N ASP A 169 1.56 16.86 14.34
CA ASP A 169 2.39 16.03 15.20
C ASP A 169 3.67 16.77 15.55
N PRO A 170 3.58 17.84 16.38
CA PRO A 170 4.73 18.70 16.68
C PRO A 170 5.85 17.97 17.44
N GLU A 171 5.52 16.87 18.11
CA GLU A 171 6.46 16.02 18.84
C GLU A 171 7.06 14.93 17.94
N GLU A 172 6.68 14.90 16.66
CA GLU A 172 7.14 13.94 15.64
C GLU A 172 6.97 12.47 16.00
N ILE A 173 5.99 12.15 16.86
CA ILE A 173 5.75 10.80 17.35
C ILE A 173 5.43 9.85 16.19
N PHE A 174 4.64 10.30 15.22
CA PHE A 174 4.14 9.53 14.07
C PHE A 174 4.69 10.01 12.72
N TYR A 175 5.21 11.23 12.65
CA TYR A 175 5.72 11.87 11.42
C TYR A 175 6.86 11.09 10.77
N GLY A 176 7.79 10.59 11.59
CA GLY A 176 8.95 9.81 11.16
C GLY A 176 8.72 8.30 11.10
N ARG A 177 7.56 7.79 11.54
CA ARG A 177 7.33 6.34 11.64
C ARG A 177 7.21 5.68 10.26
N PRO A 178 7.73 4.44 10.09
CA PRO A 178 7.78 3.77 8.80
C PRO A 178 6.44 3.13 8.37
N TYR A 179 5.36 3.90 8.39
CA TYR A 179 4.00 3.41 8.08
C TYR A 179 3.63 3.49 6.60
N ARG A 180 4.63 3.63 5.72
CA ARG A 180 4.48 3.44 4.28
C ARG A 180 5.26 2.21 3.85
N PHE A 181 4.63 1.35 3.07
CA PHE A 181 5.24 0.14 2.55
C PHE A 181 5.39 0.26 1.04
N VAL A 182 6.58 -0.08 0.53
CA VAL A 182 6.90 0.00 -0.90
C VAL A 182 7.65 -1.25 -1.34
N SER A 183 7.31 -1.80 -2.51
CA SER A 183 8.03 -2.93 -3.11
C SER A 183 8.89 -2.56 -4.30
N PHE A 184 8.62 -1.38 -4.90
CA PHE A 184 9.50 -0.74 -5.88
C PHE A 184 10.01 0.58 -5.32
N LEU A 185 11.34 0.69 -5.15
CA LEU A 185 11.97 1.92 -4.65
C LEU A 185 11.98 3.08 -5.66
N TYR A 186 11.48 2.87 -6.88
CA TYR A 186 11.28 3.93 -7.84
C TYR A 186 10.00 4.72 -7.53
N LEU A 187 10.11 5.63 -6.58
CA LEU A 187 9.10 6.66 -6.31
C LEU A 187 9.40 7.89 -7.18
N PRO A 188 8.42 8.78 -7.43
CA PRO A 188 8.70 10.09 -8.04
C PRO A 188 9.81 10.84 -7.26
N HIS A 189 10.67 11.58 -7.96
CA HIS A 189 11.95 12.11 -7.47
C HIS A 189 11.95 12.73 -6.05
N LYS A 190 10.87 13.40 -5.62
CA LYS A 190 10.79 14.02 -4.28
C LYS A 190 10.53 13.00 -3.16
N ASP A 191 9.72 11.98 -3.42
CA ASP A 191 9.39 10.94 -2.42
C ASP A 191 10.49 9.88 -2.36
N SER A 192 11.15 9.58 -3.50
CA SER A 192 12.22 8.60 -3.59
C SER A 192 13.43 8.98 -2.73
N GLU A 193 13.77 10.27 -2.68
CA GLU A 193 14.93 10.74 -1.94
C GLU A 193 14.72 10.66 -0.41
N LYS A 194 13.50 10.94 0.08
CA LYS A 194 13.16 10.77 1.50
C LYS A 194 13.21 9.29 1.90
N ALA A 195 12.59 8.42 1.09
CA ALA A 195 12.62 6.97 1.30
C ALA A 195 14.06 6.42 1.25
N ARG A 196 14.87 6.87 0.28
CA ARG A 196 16.29 6.50 0.15
C ARG A 196 17.08 6.85 1.40
N ARG A 197 17.01 8.11 1.85
CA ARG A 197 17.73 8.56 3.05
C ARG A 197 17.33 7.77 4.28
N TYR A 198 16.05 7.45 4.42
CA TYR A 198 15.59 6.63 5.53
C TYR A 198 16.23 5.24 5.51
N LEU A 199 16.13 4.54 4.37
CA LEU A 199 16.67 3.18 4.22
C LEU A 199 18.20 3.09 4.33
N LEU A 200 18.93 4.18 4.06
CA LEU A 200 20.39 4.24 4.22
C LEU A 200 20.84 4.51 5.66
N HIS A 201 19.99 5.14 6.49
CA HIS A 201 20.42 5.67 7.80
C HIS A 201 19.67 5.10 9.01
N HIS A 202 18.51 4.46 8.84
CA HIS A 202 17.69 3.94 9.94
C HIS A 202 17.40 2.44 9.72
N PRO A 203 18.32 1.55 10.13
CA PRO A 203 18.32 0.18 9.68
C PRO A 203 17.55 -0.72 10.64
N GLU A 204 16.23 -0.81 10.47
CA GLU A 204 15.52 -2.04 10.84
C GLU A 204 15.52 -3.06 9.69
N ASP A 205 15.69 -2.60 8.44
CA ASP A 205 15.96 -3.42 7.26
C ASP A 205 16.88 -2.67 6.27
N PRO A 206 18.20 -2.57 6.53
CA PRO A 206 19.10 -1.77 5.72
C PRO A 206 19.24 -2.27 4.28
N LEU A 207 19.36 -1.33 3.35
CA LEU A 207 19.92 -1.56 2.02
C LEU A 207 21.27 -0.83 1.93
N SER A 208 22.30 -1.51 1.43
CA SER A 208 23.50 -0.83 0.96
C SER A 208 23.16 0.09 -0.22
N PRO A 209 23.97 1.14 -0.49
CA PRO A 209 23.78 1.99 -1.67
C PRO A 209 23.71 1.20 -2.98
N ILE A 210 24.47 0.10 -3.09
CA ILE A 210 24.49 -0.78 -4.27
C ILE A 210 23.16 -1.52 -4.41
N GLU A 211 22.63 -2.07 -3.32
CA GLU A 211 21.33 -2.73 -3.33
C GLU A 211 20.20 -1.74 -3.65
N TYR A 212 20.23 -0.54 -3.06
CA TYR A 212 19.26 0.51 -3.39
C TYR A 212 19.29 0.89 -4.89
N ASP A 213 20.48 1.10 -5.45
CA ASP A 213 20.63 1.43 -6.87
C ASP A 213 20.19 0.27 -7.79
N ALA A 214 20.42 -0.98 -7.38
CA ALA A 214 19.92 -2.16 -8.08
C ALA A 214 18.39 -2.24 -8.05
N TYR A 215 17.78 -2.11 -6.86
CA TYR A 215 16.32 -2.13 -6.67
C TYR A 215 15.62 -0.96 -7.38
N SER A 216 16.17 0.25 -7.30
CA SER A 216 15.59 1.44 -7.94
C SER A 216 15.77 1.44 -9.46
N SER A 217 16.79 0.75 -9.98
CA SER A 217 16.98 0.58 -11.43
C SER A 217 16.13 -0.54 -12.04
N GLY A 218 15.48 -1.38 -11.21
CA GLY A 218 14.70 -2.54 -11.68
C GLY A 218 15.58 -3.64 -12.28
N ARG A 219 16.87 -3.66 -11.93
CA ARG A 219 17.76 -4.77 -12.29
C ARG A 219 17.45 -5.93 -11.34
N ASN A 220 16.90 -7.01 -11.90
CA ASN A 220 16.63 -8.24 -11.17
C ASN A 220 17.92 -8.76 -10.51
N TRP A 221 17.79 -9.26 -9.29
CA TRP A 221 18.68 -10.25 -8.70
C TRP A 221 18.03 -11.62 -8.88
#